data_AF-A0AAU1K6L4-F1
#
_entry.id   AF-A0AAU1K6L4-F1
#
_cell.length_a   1.000
_cell.length_b   1.000
_cell.length_c   1.000
_cell.angle_alpha   90.00
_cell.angle_beta   90.00
_cell.angle_gamma   90.00
#
_symmetry.space_group_name_H-M   'P 1'
#
loop_
_entity.id
_entity.type
_entity.pdbx_description
1 polymer ?
#
loop_
_entity_poly.entity_id
_entity_poly.type
_entity_poly.pdbx_seq_one_letter_code
_entity_poly.pdbx_strand_id
1 'polypeptide(L)'
;MSSESNTAKTNKGFLGTLLSLFDIRNVIGSLLAVYGVILLLMGLFGDPEVDKTGGPNANLWAGIALLVVGAAFIAWGVLRPVVPDAPHPTKEK
;
A
#
# COMPACT_ATOMS: atom_id res chain seq x y z
N MET A 1 -36.95 -12.85 -8.26
CA MET A 1 -36.45 -11.46 -8.34
C MET A 1 -35.50 -11.04 -7.21
N SER A 2 -35.48 -11.68 -6.04
CA SER A 2 -34.68 -11.22 -4.87
C SER A 2 -33.24 -11.76 -4.77
N SER A 3 -32.87 -12.72 -5.62
CA SER A 3 -31.52 -13.33 -5.61
C SER A 3 -30.50 -12.47 -6.35
N GLU A 4 -30.87 -11.91 -7.51
CA GLU A 4 -29.97 -11.09 -8.33
C GLU A 4 -29.60 -9.75 -7.67
N SER A 5 -30.52 -9.14 -6.91
CA SER A 5 -30.25 -7.87 -6.21
C SER A 5 -29.24 -8.03 -5.06
N ASN A 6 -29.28 -9.14 -4.34
CA ASN A 6 -28.31 -9.45 -3.28
C ASN A 6 -26.93 -9.77 -3.87
N THR A 7 -26.87 -10.55 -4.95
CA THR A 7 -25.60 -10.87 -5.64
C THR A 7 -24.94 -9.63 -6.22
N ALA A 8 -25.72 -8.73 -6.84
CA ALA A 8 -25.18 -7.49 -7.41
C ALA A 8 -24.67 -6.51 -6.33
N LYS A 9 -25.34 -6.44 -5.17
CA LYS A 9 -24.92 -5.59 -4.04
C LYS A 9 -23.64 -6.11 -3.38
N THR A 10 -23.55 -7.42 -3.16
CA THR A 10 -22.37 -8.09 -2.60
C THR A 10 -21.14 -7.89 -3.49
N ASN A 11 -21.28 -8.09 -4.80
CA ASN A 11 -20.17 -7.88 -5.73
C ASN A 11 -19.75 -6.41 -5.79
N LYS A 12 -20.69 -5.46 -5.88
CA LYS A 12 -20.34 -4.03 -5.92
C LYS A 12 -19.64 -3.55 -4.64
N GLY A 13 -20.05 -4.07 -3.47
CA GLY A 13 -19.37 -3.80 -2.20
C GLY A 13 -17.96 -4.38 -2.16
N PHE A 14 -17.78 -5.64 -2.57
CA PHE A 14 -16.46 -6.27 -2.64
C PHE A 14 -15.52 -5.57 -3.63
N LEU A 15 -16.00 -5.26 -4.84
CA LEU A 15 -15.23 -4.51 -5.83
C LEU A 15 -14.88 -3.10 -5.32
N GLY A 16 -15.79 -2.42 -4.63
CA GLY A 16 -15.53 -1.11 -4.00
C GLY A 16 -14.43 -1.20 -2.94
N THR A 17 -14.47 -2.22 -2.07
CA THR A 17 -13.43 -2.46 -1.08
C THR A 17 -12.08 -2.77 -1.74
N LEU A 18 -12.07 -3.59 -2.80
CA LEU A 18 -10.84 -3.87 -3.55
C LEU A 18 -10.28 -2.60 -4.21
N LEU A 19 -11.12 -1.78 -4.86
CA LEU A 19 -10.69 -0.51 -5.46
C LEU A 19 -10.13 0.46 -4.43
N SER A 20 -10.71 0.50 -3.23
CA SER A 20 -10.17 1.29 -2.11
C SER A 20 -8.85 0.72 -1.57
N LEU A 21 -8.65 -0.60 -1.61
CA LEU A 21 -7.43 -1.25 -1.14
C LEU A 21 -6.27 -1.11 -2.15
N PHE A 22 -6.60 -1.05 -3.43
CA PHE A 22 -5.69 -0.77 -4.55
C PHE A 22 -5.53 0.74 -4.86
N ASP A 23 -5.74 1.62 -3.88
CA ASP A 23 -5.27 3.01 -3.98
C ASP A 23 -3.74 3.03 -4.12
N ILE A 24 -3.23 3.92 -4.98
CA ILE A 24 -1.80 4.13 -5.21
C ILE A 24 -1.01 4.32 -3.90
N ARG A 25 -1.62 4.91 -2.87
CA ARG A 25 -1.01 5.10 -1.54
C ARG A 25 -0.73 3.80 -0.83
N ASN A 26 -1.69 2.87 -0.85
CA ASN A 26 -1.53 1.55 -0.25
C ASN A 26 -0.57 0.69 -1.08
N VAL A 27 -0.60 0.79 -2.41
CA VAL A 27 0.33 0.07 -3.30
C VAL A 27 1.77 0.53 -3.07
N ILE A 28 2.03 1.85 -3.10
CA ILE A 28 3.36 2.40 -2.83
C ILE A 28 3.79 2.10 -1.40
N GLY A 29 2.91 2.33 -0.42
CA GLY A 29 3.23 2.12 0.99
C GLY A 29 3.57 0.66 1.32
N SER A 30 2.82 -0.31 0.77
CA SER A 30 3.11 -1.73 0.94
C SER A 30 4.40 -2.14 0.24
N LEU A 31 4.67 -1.65 -0.97
CA LEU A 31 5.92 -1.92 -1.68
C LEU A 31 7.14 -1.42 -0.89
N LEU A 32 7.08 -0.17 -0.41
CA LEU A 32 8.12 0.40 0.45
C LEU A 32 8.29 -0.40 1.75
N ALA A 33 7.20 -0.82 2.38
CA ALA A 33 7.26 -1.62 3.59
C ALA A 33 7.92 -2.99 3.34
N VAL A 34 7.58 -3.69 2.25
CA VAL A 34 8.20 -4.97 1.89
C VAL A 34 9.70 -4.81 1.66
N TYR A 35 10.12 -3.84 0.85
CA TYR A 35 11.55 -3.57 0.64
C TYR A 35 12.25 -3.11 1.93
N GLY A 36 11.57 -2.31 2.75
CA GLY A 36 12.06 -1.88 4.05
C GLY A 36 12.33 -3.05 5.00
N VAL A 37 11.42 -4.03 5.06
CA VAL A 37 11.62 -5.27 5.82
C VAL A 37 12.82 -6.04 5.27
N ILE A 38 12.92 -6.23 3.95
CA ILE A 38 14.06 -6.94 3.34
C ILE A 38 15.38 -6.27 3.71
N LEU A 39 15.48 -4.94 3.55
CA LEU A 39 16.70 -4.19 3.87
C LEU A 39 17.00 -4.18 5.38
N LEU A 40 15.97 -4.10 6.22
CA LEU A 40 16.14 -4.21 7.67
C LEU A 40 16.71 -5.58 8.04
N LEU A 41 16.18 -6.67 7.48
CA LEU A 41 16.68 -8.03 7.70
C LEU A 41 18.12 -8.19 7.18
N MET A 42 18.43 -7.67 6.00
CA MET A 42 19.81 -7.64 5.48
C MET A 42 20.73 -6.80 6.37
N GLY A 43 20.23 -5.70 6.96
CA GLY A 43 20.99 -4.86 7.88
C GLY A 43 21.25 -5.52 9.24
N LEU A 44 20.34 -6.37 9.71
CA LEU A 44 20.43 -7.06 11.00
C LEU A 44 21.18 -8.38 10.93
N PHE A 45 20.99 -9.14 9.85
CA PHE A 45 21.49 -10.52 9.73
C PHE A 45 22.50 -10.71 8.60
N GLY A 46 22.62 -9.75 7.68
CA GLY A 46 23.59 -9.80 6.59
C GLY A 46 24.91 -9.14 6.96
N ASP A 47 25.95 -9.47 6.20
CA ASP A 47 27.26 -8.82 6.35
C ASP A 47 27.17 -7.35 5.94
N PRO A 48 27.55 -6.41 6.81
CA PRO A 48 27.40 -5.00 6.53
C PRO A 48 28.49 -4.54 5.55
N GLU A 49 28.08 -3.97 4.41
CA GLU A 49 29.01 -3.41 3.40
C GLU A 49 29.56 -2.03 3.81
N VAL A 50 30.09 -1.92 5.03
CA VAL A 50 30.54 -0.65 5.64
C VAL A 50 31.68 0.02 4.88
N ASP A 51 32.45 -0.76 4.12
CA ASP A 51 33.57 -0.26 3.31
C ASP A 51 33.10 0.68 2.19
N LYS A 52 31.86 0.48 1.68
CA LYS A 52 31.28 1.32 0.63
C LYS A 52 30.57 2.56 1.19
N THR A 53 30.23 2.55 2.47
CA THR A 53 29.38 3.55 3.11
C THR A 53 30.15 4.45 4.09
N GLY A 54 31.42 4.12 4.38
CA GLY A 54 32.24 4.85 5.33
C GLY A 54 31.90 4.56 6.80
N GLY A 55 31.37 3.37 7.10
CA GLY A 55 31.11 2.91 8.47
C GLY A 55 29.65 2.52 8.77
N PRO A 56 28.63 3.32 8.43
CA PRO A 56 27.24 2.98 8.75
C PRO A 56 26.69 1.86 7.87
N ASN A 57 25.91 0.93 8.43
CA ASN A 57 25.22 -0.07 7.62
C ASN A 57 24.08 0.58 6.80
N ALA A 58 24.28 0.74 5.49
CA ALA A 58 23.31 1.37 4.61
C ALA A 58 21.99 0.59 4.51
N ASN A 59 22.04 -0.74 4.51
CA ASN A 59 20.82 -1.58 4.45
C ASN A 59 19.92 -1.31 5.66
N LEU A 60 20.52 -1.20 6.85
CA LEU A 60 19.78 -0.94 8.08
C LEU A 60 19.09 0.44 8.05
N TRP A 61 19.85 1.50 7.74
CA TRP A 61 19.32 2.86 7.71
C TRP A 61 18.29 3.07 6.60
N ALA A 62 18.56 2.54 5.39
CA ALA A 62 17.61 2.59 4.29
C ALA A 62 16.34 1.79 4.62
N GLY A 63 16.48 0.59 5.21
CA GLY A 63 15.35 -0.23 5.64
C GLY A 63 14.45 0.48 6.64
N ILE A 64 15.04 1.10 7.68
CA ILE A 64 14.28 1.89 8.67
C ILE A 64 13.56 3.07 8.00
N ALA A 65 14.25 3.82 7.12
CA ALA A 65 13.63 4.94 6.41
C ALA A 65 12.44 4.49 5.55
N LEU A 66 12.60 3.41 4.79
CA LEU A 66 11.53 2.83 3.96
C LEU A 66 10.34 2.37 4.81
N LEU A 67 10.58 1.76 5.97
CA LEU A 67 9.52 1.33 6.88
C LEU A 67 8.73 2.53 7.43
N VAL A 68 9.41 3.60 7.84
CA VAL A 68 8.76 4.82 8.33
C VAL A 68 7.90 5.46 7.24
N VAL A 69 8.46 5.63 6.03
CA VAL A 69 7.73 6.24 4.91
C VAL A 69 6.58 5.33 4.44
N GLY A 70 6.81 4.03 4.32
CA GLY A 70 5.79 3.05 3.95
C GLY A 70 4.63 3.02 4.94
N ALA A 71 4.93 3.00 6.25
CA ALA A 71 3.92 3.07 7.29
C ALA A 71 3.14 4.40 7.25
N ALA A 72 3.80 5.53 7.00
CA ALA A 72 3.12 6.81 6.84
C ALA A 72 2.15 6.83 5.64
N PHE A 73 2.54 6.24 4.51
CA PHE A 73 1.69 6.13 3.32
C PHE A 73 0.47 5.24 3.56
N ILE A 74 0.68 4.07 4.19
CA ILE A 74 -0.42 3.16 4.55
C ILE A 74 -1.36 3.85 5.55
N ALA A 75 -0.81 4.46 6.60
CA ALA A 75 -1.61 5.19 7.58
C ALA A 75 -2.43 6.29 6.88
N TRP A 76 -1.82 7.07 6.00
CA TRP A 76 -2.54 8.10 5.25
C TRP A 76 -3.66 7.54 4.36
N GLY A 77 -3.41 6.41 3.68
CA GLY A 77 -4.43 5.71 2.90
C GLY A 77 -5.63 5.26 3.76
N VAL A 78 -5.36 4.72 4.95
CA VAL A 78 -6.38 4.30 5.91
C VAL A 78 -7.14 5.50 6.51
N LEU A 79 -6.44 6.59 6.84
CA LEU A 79 -7.06 7.80 7.40
C LEU A 79 -7.86 8.62 6.36
N ARG A 80 -7.53 8.50 5.07
CA ARG A 80 -8.14 9.26 3.96
C ARG A 80 -8.52 8.34 2.79
N PRO A 81 -9.50 7.43 2.98
CA PRO A 81 -9.91 6.49 1.94
C PRO A 81 -10.51 7.20 0.72
N VAL A 82 -10.19 6.73 -0.49
CA VAL A 82 -10.83 7.21 -1.73
C VAL A 82 -12.14 6.48 -1.93
N VAL A 83 -13.22 7.25 -2.00
CA VAL A 83 -14.54 6.73 -2.36
C VAL A 83 -14.71 6.93 -3.87
N PRO A 84 -14.86 5.86 -4.67
CA PRO A 84 -15.14 6.01 -6.10
C PRO A 84 -16.47 6.75 -6.30
N ASP A 85 -16.48 7.77 -7.16
CA ASP A 85 -17.72 8.45 -7.53
C ASP A 85 -18.71 7.46 -8.15
N ALA A 86 -19.97 7.53 -7.73
CA ALA A 86 -21.02 6.71 -8.32
C ALA A 86 -21.13 7.04 -9.82
N PRO A 87 -21.30 6.04 -10.71
CA PRO A 87 -21.42 6.28 -12.15
C PRO A 87 -22.53 7.30 -12.42
N HIS A 88 -22.18 8.46 -12.96
CA HIS A 88 -23.17 9.43 -13.42
C HIS A 88 -23.93 8.81 -14.59
N PRO A 89 -25.28 8.74 -14.55
CA PRO A 89 -26.03 8.32 -15.72
C PRO A 89 -25.77 9.34 -16.82
N THR A 90 -25.08 8.92 -17.88
CA THR A 90 -24.91 9.71 -19.10
C THR A 90 -26.31 10.07 -19.58
N LYS A 91 -26.65 11.37 -19.53
CA LYS A 91 -27.86 11.88 -20.17
C LYS A 91 -27.65 11.71 -21.68
N GLU A 92 -28.20 10.62 -22.22
CA GLU A 92 -28.33 10.43 -23.67
C GLU A 92 -29.18 11.59 -24.22
N LYS A 93 -28.67 12.26 -25.26
CA LYS A 93 -29.36 13.32 -25.98
C LYS A 93 -30.02 12.76 -27.23
#